data_AF-Q8C619-F1
#
_entry.id   AF-Q8C619-F1
#
_cell.length_a   1.000
_cell.length_b   1.000
_cell.length_c   1.000
_cell.angle_alpha   90.00
_cell.angle_beta   90.00
_cell.angle_gamma   90.00
#
_symmetry.space_group_name_H-M   'P 1'
#
loop_
_entity.id
_entity.type
_entity.pdbx_description
1 polymer ?
#
loop_
_entity_poly.entity_id
_entity_poly.type
_entity_poly.pdbx_seq_one_letter_code
_entity_poly.pdbx_strand_id
1 'polypeptide(L)'
;MPRHPDLQHPQTIEQGRDPLFPIYLPLKVFDNEEFDCRTPTEWLNMGLEPGSQNRKPVPGKALLPTDDDLGHEDPKNQELDYRWCEVGVLDYDEEKKLYLVQKTDKRGLVRDEMGMPILNGGITPAGRPPLLATQYWVPRIQLLFCAEDPRVFTQRVVQANALRKYTEALLMYNLYVDCMPTEGRRVINEQSLSKIKQWALSTPRMRKGQSVLEHLSCLAREVNLDYERSMNKINFDQIVSSNPETFSYVTLPEKEEEKVPNQGESHWTLAAHLASSPHLRLS
;
A
#
# COMPACT_ATOMS: atom_id res chain seq x y z
N MET A 1 -11.28 -5.51 -1.96
CA MET A 1 -11.87 -6.47 -1.03
C MET A 1 -13.19 -5.88 -0.57
N PRO A 2 -14.29 -6.62 -0.66
CA PRO A 2 -15.55 -6.26 -0.02
C PRO A 2 -15.29 -6.06 1.47
N ARG A 3 -15.96 -5.08 2.04
CA ARG A 3 -15.87 -4.76 3.47
C ARG A 3 -16.99 -5.53 4.17
N HIS A 4 -16.65 -6.42 5.08
CA HIS A 4 -17.62 -6.98 6.01
C HIS A 4 -17.22 -6.58 7.44
N PRO A 5 -17.77 -5.48 7.99
CA PRO A 5 -17.91 -5.35 9.42
C PRO A 5 -19.15 -6.16 9.87
N ASP A 6 -18.97 -7.10 10.80
CA ASP A 6 -20.09 -7.79 11.45
C ASP A 6 -20.83 -6.80 12.37
N LEU A 7 -22.08 -6.49 12.03
CA LEU A 7 -22.94 -5.55 12.78
C LEU A 7 -23.73 -6.24 13.90
N GLN A 8 -23.84 -7.57 13.90
CA GLN A 8 -24.60 -8.31 14.92
C GLN A 8 -23.73 -8.63 16.15
N HIS A 9 -22.41 -8.63 16.00
CA HIS A 9 -21.44 -8.78 17.08
C HIS A 9 -20.44 -7.60 17.10
N PRO A 10 -20.81 -6.43 17.65
CA PRO A 10 -19.84 -5.37 17.90
C PRO A 10 -18.73 -5.90 18.82
N GLN A 11 -17.52 -6.03 18.27
CA GLN A 11 -16.41 -6.68 18.93
C GLN A 11 -16.00 -5.91 20.18
N THR A 12 -16.35 -6.48 21.33
CA THR A 12 -15.91 -6.03 22.64
C THR A 12 -14.49 -6.56 22.90
N ILE A 13 -13.73 -5.82 23.70
CA ILE A 13 -12.28 -5.88 23.96
C ILE A 13 -11.70 -7.28 24.33
N GLU A 14 -12.52 -8.32 24.50
CA GLU A 14 -12.10 -9.56 25.18
C GLU A 14 -11.65 -10.74 24.31
N GLN A 15 -11.63 -10.70 22.97
CA GLN A 15 -11.23 -11.89 22.20
C GLN A 15 -10.29 -11.54 21.04
N GLY A 16 -8.98 -11.72 21.28
CA GLY A 16 -7.87 -11.46 20.36
C GLY A 16 -7.83 -12.32 19.10
N ARG A 17 -8.90 -12.30 18.29
CA ARG A 17 -8.98 -13.03 17.02
C ARG A 17 -9.45 -12.22 15.82
N ASP A 18 -9.84 -10.96 15.98
CA ASP A 18 -10.18 -10.09 14.85
C ASP A 18 -9.69 -8.65 15.04
N PRO A 19 -9.50 -7.87 13.96
CA PRO A 19 -9.02 -6.51 14.09
C PRO A 19 -10.09 -5.64 14.75
N LEU A 20 -9.73 -4.98 15.85
CA LEU A 20 -10.55 -4.02 16.60
C LEU A 20 -11.12 -2.87 15.75
N PHE A 21 -10.60 -2.71 14.53
CA PHE A 21 -11.00 -1.71 13.56
C PHE A 21 -11.37 -2.37 12.24
N PRO A 22 -12.41 -1.87 11.55
CA PRO A 22 -12.81 -2.40 10.27
C PRO A 22 -11.66 -2.25 9.27
N ILE A 23 -11.48 -3.30 8.45
CA ILE A 23 -10.56 -3.29 7.32
C ILE A 23 -10.94 -2.15 6.36
N TYR A 24 -9.99 -1.26 6.06
CA TYR A 24 -10.27 -0.08 5.26
C TYR A 24 -9.38 0.04 4.01
N LEU A 25 -8.21 -0.60 3.97
CA LEU A 25 -7.36 -0.58 2.78
C LEU A 25 -7.65 -1.78 1.85
N PRO A 26 -7.66 -1.56 0.52
CA PRO A 26 -7.89 -2.64 -0.43
C PRO A 26 -6.64 -3.53 -0.57
N LEU A 27 -6.82 -4.86 -0.44
CA LEU A 27 -5.71 -5.83 -0.51
C LEU A 27 -4.85 -5.72 -1.79
N LYS A 28 -5.46 -5.42 -2.93
CA LYS A 28 -4.77 -5.31 -4.24
C LYS A 28 -3.66 -4.26 -4.29
N VAL A 29 -3.64 -3.29 -3.37
CA VAL A 29 -2.57 -2.28 -3.29
C VAL A 29 -1.29 -2.88 -2.69
N PHE A 30 -1.40 -3.98 -1.95
CA PHE A 30 -0.29 -4.67 -1.27
C PHE A 30 0.15 -5.92 -2.03
N ASP A 31 -0.28 -6.05 -3.28
CA ASP A 31 0.04 -7.20 -4.10
C ASP A 31 1.50 -7.16 -4.55
N ASN A 32 2.26 -8.22 -4.29
CA ASN A 32 3.64 -8.34 -4.73
C ASN A 32 3.71 -9.13 -6.05
N GLU A 33 3.98 -8.43 -7.15
CA GLU A 33 4.09 -8.99 -8.50
C GLU A 33 5.33 -9.89 -8.68
N GLU A 34 6.33 -9.84 -7.80
CA GLU A 34 7.53 -10.70 -7.87
C GLU A 34 7.24 -12.18 -7.63
N PHE A 35 6.07 -12.50 -7.05
CA PHE A 35 5.60 -13.88 -6.93
C PHE A 35 5.15 -14.48 -8.27
N ASP A 36 4.91 -13.65 -9.28
CA ASP A 36 4.40 -14.13 -10.56
C ASP A 36 5.52 -14.82 -11.36
N CYS A 37 5.28 -16.08 -11.73
CA CYS A 37 6.24 -16.86 -12.50
C CYS A 37 6.24 -16.53 -13.99
N ARG A 38 5.28 -15.71 -14.45
CA ARG A 38 5.09 -15.32 -15.86
C ARG A 38 4.54 -13.91 -15.94
N THR A 39 4.84 -13.25 -17.05
CA THR A 39 4.20 -11.99 -17.44
C THR A 39 2.74 -12.23 -17.88
N PRO A 40 1.89 -11.18 -17.87
CA PRO A 40 0.51 -11.31 -18.35
C PRO A 40 0.41 -11.83 -19.79
N THR A 41 1.32 -11.38 -20.67
CA THR A 41 1.39 -11.84 -22.07
C THR A 41 1.71 -13.33 -22.16
N GLU A 42 2.67 -13.82 -21.37
CA GLU A 42 3.02 -15.25 -21.32
C GLU A 42 1.86 -16.09 -20.79
N TRP A 43 1.15 -15.61 -19.75
CA TRP A 43 -0.06 -16.26 -19.26
C TRP A 43 -1.10 -16.39 -20.36
N LEU A 44 -1.44 -15.30 -21.06
CA LEU A 44 -2.43 -15.32 -22.14
C LEU A 44 -1.99 -16.24 -23.30
N ASN A 45 -0.70 -16.24 -23.64
CA ASN A 45 -0.15 -17.08 -24.69
C ASN A 45 -0.23 -18.59 -24.38
N MET A 46 -0.45 -18.99 -23.12
CA MET A 46 -0.76 -20.39 -22.81
C MET A 46 -2.06 -20.90 -23.46
N GLY A 47 -2.95 -19.99 -23.86
CA GLY A 47 -4.15 -20.33 -24.62
C GLY A 47 -3.90 -20.58 -26.11
N LEU A 48 -2.69 -20.37 -26.62
CA LEU A 48 -2.33 -20.59 -28.02
C LEU A 48 -1.82 -22.03 -28.22
N GLU A 49 -2.53 -22.79 -29.04
CA GLU A 49 -2.08 -24.13 -29.44
C GLU A 49 -1.11 -24.06 -30.64
N PRO A 50 -0.10 -24.94 -30.73
CA PRO A 50 0.80 -25.00 -31.87
C PRO A 50 0.02 -25.13 -33.20
N GLY A 51 0.21 -24.18 -34.11
CA GLY A 51 -0.46 -24.16 -35.41
C GLY A 51 -1.87 -23.53 -35.42
N SER A 52 -2.39 -23.10 -34.27
CA SER A 52 -3.64 -22.34 -34.17
C SER A 52 -3.37 -20.83 -34.18
N GLN A 53 -4.15 -20.08 -34.94
CA GLN A 53 -4.21 -18.61 -34.82
C GLN A 53 -5.17 -18.13 -33.74
N ASN A 54 -5.99 -19.04 -33.19
CA ASN A 54 -6.99 -18.72 -32.18
C ASN A 54 -6.46 -19.02 -30.77
N ARG A 55 -6.45 -17.99 -29.92
CA ARG A 55 -6.17 -18.06 -28.49
C ARG A 55 -7.42 -18.48 -27.72
N LYS A 56 -7.36 -19.63 -27.05
CA LYS A 56 -8.40 -20.10 -26.13
C LYS A 56 -8.30 -19.39 -24.78
N PRO A 57 -9.38 -19.34 -23.97
CA PRO A 57 -9.33 -18.82 -22.62
C PRO A 57 -8.41 -19.67 -21.74
N VAL A 58 -7.62 -19.02 -20.89
CA VAL A 58 -6.69 -19.72 -19.99
C VAL A 58 -7.42 -20.10 -18.71
N PRO A 59 -7.46 -21.37 -18.30
CA PRO A 59 -8.23 -21.79 -17.13
C PRO A 59 -7.62 -21.28 -15.82
N GLY A 60 -8.49 -20.86 -14.90
CA GLY A 60 -8.10 -20.42 -13.56
C GLY A 60 -9.30 -20.38 -12.60
N LYS A 61 -9.04 -19.89 -11.38
CA LYS A 61 -10.05 -19.57 -10.38
C LYS A 61 -9.94 -18.11 -10.01
N ALA A 62 -11.07 -17.43 -9.89
CA ALA A 62 -11.10 -16.03 -9.45
C ALA A 62 -12.09 -15.82 -8.30
N LEU A 63 -11.75 -14.92 -7.38
CA LEU A 63 -12.65 -14.47 -6.33
C LEU A 63 -13.66 -13.48 -6.92
N LEU A 64 -14.89 -13.93 -7.12
CA LEU A 64 -15.95 -13.20 -7.81
C LEU A 64 -17.24 -13.17 -6.98
N PRO A 65 -18.12 -12.19 -7.21
CA PRO A 65 -19.44 -12.15 -6.58
C PRO A 65 -20.25 -13.39 -6.96
N THR A 66 -21.11 -13.86 -6.05
CA THR A 66 -21.97 -15.03 -6.31
C THR A 66 -23.14 -14.69 -7.23
N ASP A 67 -23.68 -13.48 -7.10
CA ASP A 67 -24.73 -12.92 -7.92
C ASP A 67 -24.11 -12.05 -9.02
N ASP A 68 -24.38 -12.40 -10.29
CA ASP A 68 -23.80 -11.68 -11.42
C ASP A 68 -24.45 -10.31 -11.64
N ASP A 69 -25.72 -10.14 -11.29
CA ASP A 69 -26.47 -8.89 -11.48
C ASP A 69 -26.06 -7.86 -10.42
N LEU A 70 -26.01 -8.27 -9.15
CA LEU A 70 -25.51 -7.41 -8.05
C LEU A 70 -23.99 -7.21 -8.10
N GLY A 71 -23.27 -8.15 -8.73
CA GLY A 71 -21.81 -8.15 -8.78
C GLY A 71 -21.17 -7.00 -9.54
N HIS A 72 -21.94 -6.31 -10.38
CA HIS A 72 -21.51 -5.11 -11.12
C HIS A 72 -21.87 -3.80 -10.43
N GLU A 73 -22.57 -3.85 -9.30
CA GLU A 73 -22.96 -2.69 -8.50
C GLU A 73 -21.86 -2.31 -7.48
N ASP A 74 -22.22 -1.76 -6.31
CA ASP A 74 -21.25 -1.41 -5.27
C ASP A 74 -20.66 -2.68 -4.64
N PRO A 75 -19.34 -2.93 -4.74
CA PRO A 75 -18.69 -4.07 -4.10
C PRO A 75 -18.72 -4.03 -2.55
N LYS A 76 -19.29 -2.97 -1.96
CA LYS A 76 -19.56 -2.86 -0.51
C LYS A 76 -21.00 -3.21 -0.14
N ASN A 77 -21.83 -3.63 -1.09
CA ASN A 77 -23.18 -4.10 -0.79
C ASN A 77 -23.10 -5.29 0.17
N GLN A 78 -23.86 -5.23 1.27
CA GLN A 78 -23.85 -6.23 2.33
C GLN A 78 -24.50 -7.56 1.90
N GLU A 79 -25.35 -7.52 0.87
CA GLU A 79 -25.99 -8.71 0.30
C GLU A 79 -25.07 -9.46 -0.67
N LEU A 80 -23.90 -8.88 -1.00
CA LEU A 80 -22.99 -9.43 -2.00
C LEU A 80 -21.98 -10.38 -1.36
N ASP A 81 -22.19 -11.67 -1.59
CA ASP A 81 -21.23 -12.71 -1.21
C ASP A 81 -20.20 -12.96 -2.32
N TYR A 82 -18.99 -13.34 -1.92
CA TYR A 82 -17.89 -13.65 -2.83
C TYR A 82 -17.40 -15.08 -2.64
N ARG A 83 -17.07 -15.73 -3.76
CA ARG A 83 -16.48 -17.07 -3.73
C ARG A 83 -15.46 -17.26 -4.84
N TRP A 84 -14.58 -18.23 -4.66
CA TRP A 84 -13.71 -18.70 -5.73
C TRP A 84 -14.55 -19.43 -6.78
N CYS A 85 -14.61 -18.87 -7.98
CA CYS A 85 -15.31 -19.42 -9.14
C CYS A 85 -14.30 -19.93 -10.18
N GLU A 86 -14.62 -21.02 -10.87
CA GLU A 86 -13.89 -21.44 -12.07
C GLU A 86 -14.11 -20.42 -13.19
N VAL A 87 -13.02 -19.98 -13.82
CA VAL A 87 -13.02 -18.95 -14.84
C VAL A 87 -12.09 -19.30 -16.00
N GLY A 88 -12.38 -18.73 -17.17
CA GLY A 88 -11.38 -18.58 -18.23
C GLY A 88 -10.90 -17.14 -18.30
N VAL A 89 -9.59 -16.96 -18.32
CA VAL A 89 -8.92 -15.67 -18.51
C VAL A 89 -8.91 -15.35 -20.00
N LEU A 90 -9.51 -14.22 -20.34
CA LEU A 90 -9.77 -13.79 -21.71
C LEU A 90 -8.72 -12.80 -22.19
N ASP A 91 -8.35 -11.84 -21.35
CA ASP A 91 -7.44 -10.75 -21.72
C ASP A 91 -6.81 -10.06 -20.51
N TYR A 92 -5.95 -9.07 -20.76
CA TYR A 92 -5.30 -8.27 -19.73
C TYR A 92 -5.22 -6.79 -20.14
N ASP A 93 -5.53 -5.90 -19.20
CA ASP A 93 -5.40 -4.44 -19.34
C ASP A 93 -4.11 -4.01 -18.63
N GLU A 94 -3.13 -3.56 -19.41
CA GLU A 94 -1.80 -3.18 -18.92
C GLU A 94 -1.80 -1.88 -18.12
N GLU A 95 -2.66 -0.93 -18.47
CA GLU A 95 -2.77 0.36 -17.78
C GLU A 95 -3.41 0.18 -16.40
N LYS A 96 -4.49 -0.60 -16.33
CA LYS A 96 -5.23 -0.84 -15.08
C LYS A 96 -4.67 -2.00 -14.27
N LYS A 97 -3.79 -2.80 -14.86
CA LYS A 97 -3.25 -4.05 -14.29
C LYS A 97 -4.35 -5.04 -13.86
N LEU A 98 -5.34 -5.25 -14.74
CA LEU A 98 -6.48 -6.13 -14.47
C LEU A 98 -6.57 -7.23 -15.53
N TYR A 99 -6.94 -8.43 -15.10
CA TYR A 99 -7.28 -9.54 -15.99
C TYR A 99 -8.78 -9.55 -16.26
N LEU A 100 -9.15 -9.69 -17.52
CA LEU A 100 -10.52 -9.97 -17.92
C LEU A 100 -10.76 -11.47 -17.77
N VAL A 101 -11.72 -11.85 -16.94
CA VAL A 101 -12.10 -13.23 -16.69
C VAL A 101 -13.57 -13.44 -16.95
N GLN A 102 -13.95 -14.67 -17.30
CA GLN A 102 -15.36 -15.07 -17.42
C GLN A 102 -15.63 -16.34 -16.63
N LYS A 103 -16.72 -16.35 -15.85
CA LYS A 103 -17.21 -17.56 -15.17
C LYS A 103 -17.51 -18.67 -16.18
N THR A 104 -17.12 -19.90 -15.87
CA THR A 104 -17.45 -21.04 -16.71
C THR A 104 -18.91 -21.47 -16.54
N ASP A 105 -19.50 -22.04 -17.59
CA ASP A 105 -20.82 -22.68 -17.51
C ASP A 105 -20.79 -23.96 -16.63
N LYS A 106 -21.95 -24.61 -16.46
CA LYS A 106 -22.08 -25.87 -15.70
C LYS A 106 -21.22 -27.03 -16.25
N ARG A 107 -20.69 -26.90 -17.48
CA ARG A 107 -19.82 -27.88 -18.14
C ARG A 107 -18.34 -27.47 -18.04
N GLY A 108 -18.02 -26.38 -17.34
CA GLY A 108 -16.66 -25.88 -17.20
C GLY A 108 -16.13 -25.14 -18.43
N LEU A 109 -17.01 -24.67 -19.33
CA LEU A 109 -16.63 -24.04 -20.58
C LEU A 109 -16.96 -22.55 -20.58
N VAL A 110 -16.12 -21.75 -21.23
CA VAL A 110 -16.35 -20.32 -21.45
C VAL A 110 -17.01 -20.10 -22.81
N ARG A 111 -18.21 -19.54 -22.79
CA ARG A 111 -19.07 -19.38 -23.97
C ARG A 111 -19.67 -17.98 -24.03
N ASP A 112 -19.98 -17.52 -25.23
CA ASP A 112 -20.74 -16.28 -25.44
C ASP A 112 -22.27 -16.50 -25.23
N GLU A 113 -23.06 -15.44 -25.43
CA GLU A 113 -24.53 -15.48 -25.33
C GLU A 113 -25.18 -16.47 -26.32
N MET A 114 -24.52 -16.74 -27.45
CA MET A 114 -24.98 -17.69 -28.47
C MET A 114 -24.53 -19.12 -28.16
N GLY A 115 -23.81 -19.34 -27.06
CA GLY A 115 -23.28 -20.64 -26.66
C GLY A 115 -22.03 -21.06 -27.43
N MET A 116 -21.39 -20.17 -28.19
CA MET A 116 -20.16 -20.44 -28.94
C MET A 116 -18.92 -20.21 -28.07
N PRO A 117 -17.81 -20.94 -28.30
CA PRO A 117 -16.59 -20.75 -27.54
C PRO A 117 -15.98 -19.37 -27.80
N ILE A 118 -15.56 -18.69 -26.73
CA ILE A 118 -14.89 -17.39 -26.86
C ILE A 118 -13.43 -17.60 -27.21
N LEU A 119 -12.98 -16.96 -28.29
CA LEU A 119 -11.60 -17.01 -28.78
C LEU A 119 -11.03 -15.59 -28.84
N ASN A 120 -9.71 -15.46 -28.77
CA ASN A 120 -8.98 -14.19 -28.89
C ASN A 120 -9.49 -13.09 -27.93
N GLY A 121 -9.88 -13.48 -26.71
CA GLY A 121 -10.39 -12.57 -25.70
C GLY A 121 -11.75 -11.92 -26.04
N GLY A 122 -12.50 -12.50 -26.98
CA GLY A 122 -13.78 -11.95 -27.46
C GLY A 122 -13.63 -10.74 -28.37
N ILE A 123 -12.41 -10.43 -28.83
CA ILE A 123 -12.15 -9.30 -29.72
C ILE A 123 -12.54 -9.69 -31.14
N THR A 124 -13.49 -8.94 -31.71
CA THR A 124 -13.89 -9.08 -33.11
C THR A 124 -13.18 -8.03 -33.97
N PRO A 125 -13.19 -8.14 -35.32
CA PRO A 125 -12.66 -7.09 -36.20
C PRO A 125 -13.32 -5.71 -35.98
N ALA A 126 -14.53 -5.66 -35.42
CA ALA A 126 -15.25 -4.43 -35.07
C ALA A 126 -14.89 -3.89 -33.68
N GLY A 127 -14.01 -4.56 -32.94
CA GLY A 127 -13.61 -4.23 -31.58
C GLY A 127 -14.15 -5.22 -30.53
N ARG A 128 -14.02 -4.83 -29.26
CA ARG A 128 -14.52 -5.59 -28.11
C ARG A 128 -16.01 -5.31 -27.89
N PRO A 129 -16.89 -6.32 -27.85
CA PRO A 129 -18.28 -6.14 -27.48
C PRO A 129 -18.42 -5.73 -26.00
N PRO A 130 -19.60 -5.23 -25.59
CA PRO A 130 -19.90 -5.01 -24.18
C PRO A 130 -19.62 -6.26 -23.33
N LEU A 131 -19.19 -6.07 -22.09
CA LEU A 131 -18.93 -7.18 -21.18
C LEU A 131 -20.22 -7.92 -20.85
N LEU A 132 -20.13 -9.24 -20.82
CA LEU A 132 -21.22 -10.09 -20.35
C LEU A 132 -21.38 -9.95 -18.83
N ALA A 133 -22.58 -10.22 -18.30
CA ALA A 133 -22.82 -10.24 -16.85
C ALA A 133 -21.86 -11.19 -16.11
N THR A 134 -21.43 -12.28 -16.75
CA THR A 134 -20.47 -13.24 -16.17
C THR A 134 -18.99 -12.85 -16.32
N GLN A 135 -18.68 -11.68 -16.90
CA GLN A 135 -17.32 -11.20 -17.18
C GLN A 135 -16.89 -10.11 -16.21
N TYR A 136 -15.68 -10.22 -15.69
CA TYR A 136 -15.16 -9.32 -14.65
C TYR A 136 -13.71 -8.94 -14.91
N TRP A 137 -13.36 -7.70 -14.55
CA TRP A 137 -11.97 -7.26 -14.46
C TRP A 137 -11.45 -7.47 -13.03
N VAL A 138 -10.49 -8.37 -12.86
CA VAL A 138 -9.96 -8.74 -11.55
C VAL A 138 -8.46 -8.41 -11.41
N PRO A 139 -8.01 -7.90 -10.26
CA PRO A 139 -6.60 -7.79 -9.95
C PRO A 139 -5.97 -9.18 -9.82
N ARG A 140 -4.67 -9.26 -10.05
CA ARG A 140 -3.94 -10.53 -10.05
C ARG A 140 -4.03 -11.29 -8.72
N ILE A 141 -4.02 -10.61 -7.57
CA ILE A 141 -4.22 -11.24 -6.25
C ILE A 141 -5.57 -11.96 -6.08
N GLN A 142 -6.56 -11.71 -6.94
CA GLN A 142 -7.85 -12.37 -6.95
C GLN A 142 -7.97 -13.47 -8.00
N LEU A 143 -6.89 -13.78 -8.72
CA LEU A 143 -6.86 -14.74 -9.82
C LEU A 143 -5.74 -15.76 -9.59
N LEU A 144 -6.09 -17.04 -9.50
CA LEU A 144 -5.18 -18.17 -9.47
C LEU A 144 -5.26 -18.90 -10.82
N PHE A 145 -4.19 -18.92 -11.60
CA PHE A 145 -4.15 -19.71 -12.83
C PHE A 145 -4.07 -21.21 -12.51
N CYS A 146 -4.74 -22.06 -13.27
CA CYS A 146 -4.67 -23.52 -13.04
C CYS A 146 -3.25 -24.10 -13.25
N ALA A 147 -2.42 -23.41 -14.02
CA ALA A 147 -1.03 -23.79 -14.26
C ALA A 147 -0.02 -23.12 -13.31
N GLU A 148 -0.49 -22.36 -12.32
CA GLU A 148 0.32 -21.77 -11.25
C GLU A 148 0.42 -22.73 -10.04
N ASP A 149 1.50 -22.63 -9.26
CA ASP A 149 1.59 -23.34 -7.98
C ASP A 149 0.69 -22.63 -6.92
N PRO A 150 -0.36 -23.30 -6.40
CA PRO A 150 -1.25 -22.70 -5.42
C PRO A 150 -0.55 -22.31 -4.11
N ARG A 151 0.61 -22.90 -3.78
CA ARG A 151 1.39 -22.57 -2.58
C ARG A 151 2.04 -21.20 -2.73
N VAL A 152 2.62 -20.92 -3.89
CA VAL A 152 3.23 -19.62 -4.21
C VAL A 152 2.15 -18.53 -4.25
N PHE A 153 1.01 -18.82 -4.89
CA PHE A 153 -0.14 -17.92 -4.86
C PHE A 153 -0.64 -17.64 -3.44
N THR A 154 -0.73 -18.67 -2.59
CA THR A 154 -1.16 -18.49 -1.20
C THR A 154 -0.16 -17.63 -0.42
N GLN A 155 1.16 -17.83 -0.61
CA GLN A 155 2.19 -17.00 0.00
C GLN A 155 2.06 -15.53 -0.40
N ARG A 156 1.80 -15.24 -1.69
CA ARG A 156 1.52 -13.90 -2.21
C ARG A 156 0.35 -13.24 -1.47
N VAL A 157 -0.79 -13.94 -1.35
CA VAL A 157 -1.98 -13.43 -0.64
C VAL A 157 -1.70 -13.21 0.85
N VAL A 158 -0.98 -14.14 1.50
CA VAL A 158 -0.59 -14.01 2.92
C VAL A 158 0.32 -12.82 3.14
N GLN A 159 1.33 -12.62 2.28
CA GLN A 159 2.25 -11.49 2.37
C GLN A 159 1.51 -10.16 2.17
N ALA A 160 0.65 -10.05 1.15
CA ALA A 160 -0.16 -8.86 0.93
C ALA A 160 -1.07 -8.55 2.12
N ASN A 161 -1.66 -9.59 2.74
CA ASN A 161 -2.50 -9.43 3.91
C ASN A 161 -1.72 -9.00 5.15
N ALA A 162 -0.52 -9.56 5.36
CA ALA A 162 0.38 -9.16 6.44
C ALA A 162 0.83 -7.70 6.28
N LEU A 163 1.26 -7.33 5.07
CA LEU A 163 1.68 -5.96 4.75
C LEU A 163 0.52 -4.97 4.93
N ARG A 164 -0.68 -5.31 4.45
CA ARG A 164 -1.89 -4.50 4.68
C ARG A 164 -2.15 -4.27 6.17
N LYS A 165 -2.17 -5.34 6.97
CA LYS A 165 -2.39 -5.25 8.43
C LYS A 165 -1.35 -4.35 9.09
N TYR A 166 -0.08 -4.51 8.72
CA TYR A 166 1.01 -3.68 9.22
C TYR A 166 0.82 -2.21 8.85
N THR A 167 0.52 -1.92 7.58
CA THR A 167 0.28 -0.55 7.11
C THR A 167 -0.94 0.08 7.79
N GLU A 168 -2.06 -0.65 7.92
CA GLU A 168 -3.26 -0.17 8.61
C GLU A 168 -2.96 0.19 10.08
N ALA A 169 -2.16 -0.64 10.76
CA ALA A 169 -1.73 -0.40 12.13
C ALA A 169 -0.77 0.80 12.26
N LEU A 170 0.16 0.97 11.33
CA LEU A 170 1.08 2.12 11.32
C LEU A 170 0.35 3.45 11.03
N LEU A 171 -0.66 3.44 10.16
CA LEU A 171 -1.49 4.61 9.94
C LEU A 171 -2.24 5.00 11.21
N MET A 172 -2.78 4.03 11.93
CA MET A 172 -3.44 4.25 13.22
C MET A 172 -2.47 4.81 14.26
N TYR A 173 -1.28 4.22 14.37
CA TYR A 173 -0.21 4.71 15.25
C TYR A 173 0.13 6.17 14.97
N ASN A 174 0.35 6.53 13.69
CA ASN A 174 0.67 7.91 13.31
C ASN A 174 -0.49 8.86 13.63
N LEU A 175 -1.73 8.45 13.38
CA LEU A 175 -2.91 9.23 13.74
C LEU A 175 -2.96 9.50 15.26
N TYR A 176 -2.64 8.51 16.10
CA TYR A 176 -2.59 8.73 17.55
C TYR A 176 -1.53 9.77 17.92
N VAL A 177 -0.32 9.66 17.37
CA VAL A 177 0.79 10.62 17.59
C VAL A 177 0.41 12.03 17.16
N ASP A 178 -0.25 12.16 16.01
CA ASP A 178 -0.66 13.44 15.43
C ASP A 178 -1.81 14.10 16.20
N CYS A 179 -2.71 13.29 16.78
CA CYS A 179 -3.83 13.77 17.58
C CYS A 179 -3.51 13.92 19.08
N MET A 180 -2.30 13.60 19.52
CA MET A 180 -1.91 13.76 20.91
C MET A 180 -1.82 15.25 21.30
N PRO A 181 -2.42 15.65 22.44
CA PRO A 181 -2.42 17.06 22.84
C PRO A 181 -1.00 17.54 23.13
N THR A 182 -0.69 18.75 22.64
CA THR A 182 0.60 19.43 22.81
C THR A 182 0.62 20.39 24.01
N GLU A 183 -0.53 20.58 24.67
CA GLU A 183 -0.69 21.46 25.83
C GLU A 183 0.18 21.01 27.02
N GLY A 184 0.95 21.95 27.58
CA GLY A 184 1.79 21.70 28.76
C GLY A 184 3.12 20.98 28.50
N ARG A 185 3.50 20.74 27.24
CA ARG A 185 4.73 20.02 26.90
C ARG A 185 5.94 20.94 26.79
N ARG A 186 7.13 20.34 26.90
CA ARG A 186 8.41 21.01 26.64
C ARG A 186 8.41 21.45 25.17
N VAL A 187 8.34 22.76 24.92
CA VAL A 187 8.65 23.37 23.63
C VAL A 187 10.17 23.48 23.48
N ILE A 188 10.64 23.68 22.23
CA ILE A 188 12.05 24.01 22.01
C ILE A 188 12.38 25.26 22.82
N ASN A 189 13.45 25.19 23.62
CA ASN A 189 13.95 26.35 24.34
C ASN A 189 14.20 27.51 23.37
N GLU A 190 13.62 28.69 23.64
CA GLU A 190 13.75 29.88 22.78
C GLU A 190 15.19 30.26 22.48
N GLN A 191 16.09 30.05 23.45
CA GLN A 191 17.53 30.30 23.25
C GLN A 191 18.14 29.37 22.19
N SER A 192 17.76 28.09 22.20
CA SER A 192 18.21 27.11 21.21
C SER A 192 17.66 27.45 19.83
N LEU A 193 16.37 27.80 19.75
CA LEU A 193 15.75 28.21 18.49
C LEU A 193 16.39 29.49 17.93
N SER A 194 16.75 30.44 18.79
CA SER A 194 17.44 31.67 18.41
C SER A 194 18.84 31.40 17.87
N LYS A 195 19.59 30.50 18.50
CA LYS A 195 20.90 30.05 17.99
C LYS A 195 20.78 29.38 16.62
N ILE A 196 19.79 28.50 16.44
CA ILE A 196 19.52 27.84 15.14
C ILE A 196 19.23 28.89 14.06
N LYS A 197 18.36 29.86 14.34
CA LYS A 197 18.06 30.98 13.43
C LYS A 197 19.33 31.76 13.08
N GLN A 198 20.16 32.07 14.07
CA GLN A 198 21.42 32.78 13.85
C GLN A 198 22.37 32.00 12.95
N TRP A 199 22.55 30.70 13.18
CA TRP A 199 23.41 29.85 12.34
C TRP A 199 22.89 29.74 10.92
N ALA A 200 21.59 29.52 10.74
CA ALA A 200 20.98 29.47 9.41
C ALA A 200 21.26 30.76 8.60
N LEU A 201 21.13 31.93 9.24
CA LEU A 201 21.39 33.23 8.63
C LEU A 201 22.87 33.57 8.42
N SER A 202 23.78 32.88 9.12
CA SER A 202 25.23 33.13 9.05
C SER A 202 25.91 32.40 7.89
N THR A 203 25.16 31.62 7.10
CA THR A 203 25.69 30.83 5.98
C THR A 203 26.25 31.73 4.86
N PRO A 204 27.45 31.44 4.31
CA PRO A 204 27.99 32.19 3.18
C PRO A 204 27.03 32.19 1.99
N ARG A 205 26.86 33.35 1.32
CA ARG A 205 25.92 33.59 0.21
C ARG A 205 24.42 33.61 0.56
N MET A 206 24.07 33.59 1.85
CA MET A 206 22.67 33.75 2.27
C MET A 206 22.14 35.13 1.87
N ARG A 207 21.03 35.16 1.13
CA ARG A 207 20.36 36.42 0.76
C ARG A 207 19.78 37.05 2.03
N LYS A 208 19.93 38.36 2.15
CA LYS A 208 19.35 39.14 3.26
C LYS A 208 18.18 39.94 2.73
N GLY A 209 17.03 39.86 3.38
CA GLY A 209 15.83 40.59 2.98
C GLY A 209 14.59 40.16 3.76
N GLN A 210 13.53 40.96 3.66
CA GLN A 210 12.28 40.75 4.40
C GLN A 210 11.64 39.38 4.09
N SER A 211 11.64 38.99 2.81
CA SER A 211 11.15 37.68 2.38
C SER A 211 11.88 36.52 3.10
N VAL A 212 13.18 36.64 3.37
CA VAL A 212 13.93 35.57 4.06
C VAL A 212 13.51 35.46 5.53
N LEU A 213 13.17 36.57 6.19
CA LEU A 213 12.68 36.57 7.58
C LEU A 213 11.28 35.96 7.69
N GLU A 214 10.43 36.18 6.70
CA GLU A 214 9.10 35.53 6.61
C GLU A 214 9.24 34.01 6.45
N HIS A 215 10.07 33.55 5.51
CA HIS A 215 10.36 32.12 5.35
C HIS A 215 10.98 31.51 6.61
N LEU A 216 11.90 32.21 7.28
CA LEU A 216 12.51 31.75 8.52
C LEU A 216 11.48 31.61 9.65
N SER A 217 10.47 32.48 9.68
CA SER A 217 9.38 32.40 10.65
C SER A 217 8.47 31.21 10.37
N CYS A 218 8.15 30.95 9.10
CA CYS A 218 7.43 29.74 8.68
C CYS A 218 8.19 28.46 9.04
N LEU A 219 9.49 28.41 8.73
CA LEU A 219 10.37 27.28 9.07
C LEU A 219 10.47 27.08 10.58
N ALA A 220 10.58 28.15 11.36
CA ALA A 220 10.61 28.04 12.82
C ALA A 220 9.31 27.41 13.38
N ARG A 221 8.16 27.75 12.79
CA ARG A 221 6.88 27.12 13.16
C ARG A 221 6.87 25.64 12.78
N GLU A 222 7.35 25.29 11.59
CA GLU A 222 7.44 23.90 11.14
C GLU A 222 8.36 23.06 12.05
N VAL A 223 9.54 23.59 12.39
CA VAL A 223 10.48 22.95 13.32
C VAL A 223 9.86 22.74 14.70
N ASN A 224 9.07 23.70 15.20
CA ASN A 224 8.37 23.53 16.47
C ASN A 224 7.31 22.42 16.40
N LEU A 225 6.51 22.38 15.32
CA LEU A 225 5.50 21.32 15.13
C LEU A 225 6.13 19.93 15.03
N ASP A 226 7.24 19.80 14.30
CA ASP A 226 7.97 18.53 14.18
C ASP A 226 8.57 18.09 15.52
N TYR A 227 9.09 19.04 16.31
CA TYR A 227 9.59 18.77 17.65
C TYR A 227 8.48 18.30 18.60
N GLU A 228 7.32 18.97 18.58
CA GLU A 228 6.15 18.57 19.36
C GLU A 228 5.68 17.16 18.98
N ARG A 229 5.57 16.88 17.67
CA ARG A 229 5.23 15.55 17.15
C ARG A 229 6.24 14.50 17.59
N SER A 230 7.54 14.80 17.52
CA SER A 230 8.62 13.92 17.96
C SER A 230 8.54 13.62 19.46
N MET A 231 8.22 14.64 20.27
CA MET A 231 8.01 14.48 21.71
C MET A 231 6.75 13.64 22.00
N ASN A 232 5.68 13.83 21.23
CA ASN A 232 4.49 12.96 21.29
C ASN A 232 4.85 11.51 21.01
N LYS A 233 5.60 11.28 19.94
CA LYS A 233 6.07 9.95 19.55
C LYS A 233 6.85 9.27 20.68
N ILE A 234 7.87 9.94 21.23
CA ILE A 234 8.72 9.40 22.31
C ILE A 234 7.88 9.00 23.53
N ASN A 235 6.99 9.89 23.98
CA ASN A 235 6.14 9.61 25.14
C ASN A 235 5.18 8.45 24.85
N PHE A 236 4.57 8.42 23.66
CA PHE A 236 3.64 7.36 23.29
C PHE A 236 4.31 6.00 23.19
N ASP A 237 5.47 5.94 22.53
CA ASP A 237 6.28 4.71 22.43
C ASP A 237 6.59 4.17 23.83
N GLN A 238 6.96 5.05 24.77
CA GLN A 238 7.23 4.68 26.16
C GLN A 238 5.98 4.17 26.88
N ILE A 239 4.83 4.85 26.73
CA ILE A 239 3.56 4.47 27.36
C ILE A 239 3.08 3.10 26.86
N VAL A 240 3.09 2.90 25.54
CA VAL A 240 2.68 1.65 24.89
C VAL A 240 3.60 0.51 25.32
N SER A 241 4.92 0.73 25.29
CA SER A 241 5.90 -0.28 25.71
C SER A 241 5.78 -0.65 27.20
N SER A 242 5.37 0.30 28.05
CA SER A 242 5.24 0.07 29.50
C SER A 242 3.92 -0.59 29.88
N ASN A 243 2.89 -0.54 29.02
CA ASN A 243 1.55 -1.06 29.30
C ASN A 243 0.99 -1.91 28.13
N PRO A 244 1.65 -3.03 27.78
CA PRO A 244 1.30 -3.80 26.57
C PRO A 244 -0.12 -4.38 26.60
N GLU A 245 -0.65 -4.74 27.76
CA GLU A 245 -2.02 -5.27 27.89
C GLU A 245 -3.08 -4.23 27.52
N THR A 246 -2.87 -2.97 27.93
CA THR A 246 -3.79 -1.85 27.61
C THR A 246 -3.71 -1.44 26.14
N PHE A 247 -2.52 -1.52 25.53
CA PHE A 247 -2.26 -1.08 24.16
C PHE A 247 -1.98 -2.24 23.21
N SER A 248 -2.57 -3.42 23.45
CA SER A 248 -2.36 -4.63 22.65
C SER A 248 -2.73 -4.48 21.17
N TYR A 249 -3.54 -3.47 20.86
CA TYR A 249 -3.98 -3.10 19.52
C TYR A 249 -3.05 -2.13 18.78
N VAL A 250 -2.05 -1.58 19.48
CA VAL A 250 -1.09 -0.63 18.91
C VAL A 250 0.12 -1.41 18.42
N THR A 251 0.44 -1.26 17.14
CA THR A 251 1.71 -1.74 16.58
C THR A 251 2.73 -0.62 16.59
N LEU A 252 3.86 -0.82 17.26
CA LEU A 252 4.97 0.14 17.24
C LEU A 252 5.77 -0.02 15.93
N PRO A 253 6.20 1.09 15.30
CA PRO A 253 7.10 1.02 14.14
C PRO A 253 8.41 0.33 14.48
N GLU A 254 8.98 -0.39 13.51
CA GLU A 254 10.35 -0.88 13.61
C GLU A 254 11.32 0.28 13.86
N LYS A 255 12.25 0.11 14.79
CA LYS A 255 13.30 1.09 15.02
C LYS A 255 14.28 1.00 13.86
N GLU A 256 14.45 2.10 13.13
CA GLU A 256 15.57 2.22 12.21
C GLU A 256 16.88 2.10 13.01
N GLU A 257 17.68 1.07 12.74
CA GLU A 257 19.02 0.99 13.28
C GLU A 257 19.84 2.11 12.65
N GLU A 258 20.26 3.10 13.45
CA GLU A 258 21.24 4.07 13.00
C GLU A 258 22.49 3.32 12.57
N LYS A 259 22.77 3.33 11.26
CA LYS A 259 24.04 2.84 10.73
C LYS A 259 25.13 3.80 11.20
N VAL A 260 25.68 3.54 12.37
CA VAL A 260 26.83 4.28 12.89
C VAL A 260 27.99 4.03 11.92
N PRO A 261 28.57 5.08 11.31
CA PRO A 261 29.75 4.91 10.48
C PRO A 261 30.87 4.27 11.30
N ASN A 262 31.51 3.22 10.77
CA ASN A 262 32.59 2.48 11.45
C ASN A 262 33.83 3.35 11.78
N GLN A 263 33.88 4.58 11.28
CA GLN A 263 34.85 5.59 11.66
C GLN A 263 34.07 6.85 12.02
N GLY A 264 34.28 7.33 13.26
CA GLY A 264 33.61 8.50 13.80
C GLY A 264 34.09 9.78 13.12
N GLU A 265 33.53 10.09 11.96
CA GLU A 265 33.39 11.45 11.47
C GLU A 265 31.96 11.64 10.98
N SER A 266 31.08 12.05 11.90
CA SER A 266 29.79 12.60 11.52
C SER A 266 30.02 13.72 10.51
N HIS A 267 29.28 13.70 9.40
CA HIS A 267 29.38 14.62 8.26
C HIS A 267 29.33 16.13 8.63
N TRP A 268 28.93 16.45 9.86
CA TRP A 268 28.92 17.79 10.44
C TRP A 268 30.33 18.34 10.78
N THR A 269 31.32 17.48 11.00
CA THR A 269 32.68 17.89 11.42
C THR A 269 33.53 18.41 10.25
N LEU A 270 33.31 17.90 9.03
CA LEU A 270 34.01 18.35 7.81
C LEU A 270 33.66 19.79 7.44
N ALA A 271 32.43 20.24 7.73
CA ALA A 271 32.01 21.63 7.51
C ALA A 271 32.70 22.61 8.48
N ALA A 272 33.01 22.18 9.71
CA ALA A 272 33.69 23.00 10.72
C ALA A 272 35.20 23.14 10.45
N HIS A 273 35.84 22.11 9.90
CA HIS A 273 37.28 22.17 9.56
C HIS A 273 37.57 23.01 8.32
N LEU A 274 36.71 22.98 7.30
CA LEU A 274 36.87 23.83 6.11
C LEU A 274 36.62 25.32 6.38
N ALA A 275 35.95 25.67 7.48
CA ALA A 275 35.73 27.05 7.89
C ALA A 275 36.84 27.64 8.79
N SER A 276 37.80 26.82 9.24
CA SER A 276 38.78 27.21 10.27
C SER A 276 40.25 27.20 9.81
N SER A 277 40.53 27.13 8.50
CA SER A 277 41.89 27.27 7.98
C SER A 277 42.17 28.68 7.44
N PRO A 278 42.77 29.59 8.23
CA PRO A 278 43.50 30.71 7.69
C PRO A 278 44.88 30.19 7.32
N HIS A 279 45.18 30.04 6.03
CA HIS A 279 46.50 30.19 5.41
C HIS A 279 46.50 29.47 4.06
N LEU A 280 46.37 30.26 2.99
CA LEU A 280 47.21 30.17 1.80
C LEU A 280 46.90 31.42 0.95
N ARG A 281 47.61 32.50 1.30
CA ARG A 281 47.85 33.62 0.39
C ARG A 281 48.96 33.22 -0.56
N LEU A 282 48.73 33.54 -1.84
CA LEU A 282 49.70 33.95 -2.86
C LEU A 282 50.78 32.94 -3.30
N SER A 283 50.62 32.46 -4.53
CA SER A 283 51.48 32.84 -5.66
C SER A 283 50.68 32.74 -6.96
#